data_AF-A0A7V1DPX9-F1
#
_entry.id   AF-A0A7V1DPX9-F1
#
_cell.length_a   1.000
_cell.length_b   1.000
_cell.length_c   1.000
_cell.angle_alpha   90.00
_cell.angle_beta   90.00
_cell.angle_gamma   90.00
#
_symmetry.space_group_name_H-M   'P 1'
#
loop_
_entity.id
_entity.type
_entity.pdbx_description
1 polymer ?
#
loop_
_entity_poly.entity_id
_entity_poly.type
_entity_poly.pdbx_seq_one_letter_code
_entity_poly.pdbx_strand_id
1 'polypeptide(L)'
;MTVVPSPSPTPTVLIGPIVTALGVADLGGQFNQPVGTDPSGRPIFARTGEAGFIVFVEGRPGASQLPVSTVVFNPKRGDPAAQPDLQVQVSRALGDGSEAVCDATYPNVGGVPGTLVGVFDPVPQVTDALNDLGCRFRAFTEPDFACTQDSGANLSYRNPSSTVQFCALIHDALTFPPGDTIVTVRLRDIGGNAGAPAQMVVRVP
;
A
#
# COMPACT_ATOMS: atom_id res chain seq x y z
N MET A 1 -27.78 24.13 -28.28
CA MET A 1 -27.02 22.97 -27.78
C MET A 1 -27.49 22.69 -26.37
N THR A 2 -28.13 21.55 -26.15
CA THR A 2 -28.68 21.13 -24.86
C THR A 2 -27.55 20.52 -24.04
N VAL A 3 -27.26 21.11 -22.87
CA VAL A 3 -26.29 20.54 -21.92
C VAL A 3 -26.92 19.29 -21.31
N VAL A 4 -26.37 18.12 -21.62
CA VAL A 4 -26.77 16.86 -20.98
C VAL A 4 -26.13 16.86 -19.59
N PRO A 5 -26.90 16.74 -18.50
CA PRO A 5 -26.33 16.62 -17.17
C PRO A 5 -25.52 15.31 -17.08
N SER A 6 -24.25 15.42 -16.70
CA SER A 6 -23.38 14.26 -16.44
C SER A 6 -23.96 13.45 -15.28
N PRO A 7 -24.04 12.11 -15.38
CA PRO A 7 -24.46 11.30 -14.24
C PRO A 7 -23.48 11.51 -13.08
N SER A 8 -24.03 11.77 -11.89
CA SER A 8 -23.25 11.84 -10.65
C SER A 8 -22.75 10.42 -10.32
N PRO A 9 -21.48 10.21 -9.93
CA PRO A 9 -20.99 8.87 -9.61
C PRO A 9 -21.76 8.30 -8.42
N THR A 10 -22.30 7.08 -8.58
CA THR A 10 -22.90 6.31 -7.48
C THR A 10 -21.83 6.06 -6.41
N PRO A 11 -22.09 6.34 -5.12
CA PRO A 11 -21.13 6.07 -4.07
C PRO A 11 -20.78 4.58 -4.07
N THR A 12 -19.50 4.24 -4.22
CA THR A 12 -19.01 2.86 -4.19
C THR A 12 -19.22 2.30 -2.79
N VAL A 13 -20.04 1.25 -2.66
CA VAL A 13 -20.20 0.56 -1.39
C VAL A 13 -18.93 -0.23 -1.10
N LEU A 14 -18.25 0.10 0.00
CA LEU A 14 -17.00 -0.53 0.40
C LEU A 14 -17.27 -1.83 1.17
N ILE A 15 -17.52 -2.92 0.43
CA ILE A 15 -17.80 -4.25 1.00
C ILE A 15 -16.60 -5.20 0.94
N GLY A 16 -15.50 -4.80 0.30
CA GLY A 16 -14.30 -5.62 0.10
C GLY A 16 -13.46 -5.84 1.37
N PRO A 17 -12.23 -6.34 1.21
CA PRO A 17 -11.37 -6.74 2.32
C PRO A 17 -11.11 -5.67 3.39
N ILE A 18 -10.90 -6.12 4.61
CA ILE A 18 -10.54 -5.25 5.74
C ILE A 18 -9.02 -5.28 5.90
N VAL A 19 -8.39 -4.10 5.92
CA VAL A 19 -6.98 -3.97 6.35
C VAL A 19 -6.93 -4.21 7.86
N THR A 20 -6.30 -5.30 8.28
CA THR A 20 -6.23 -5.76 9.68
C THR A 20 -5.00 -5.24 10.41
N ALA A 21 -3.94 -4.94 9.67
CA ALA A 21 -2.74 -4.27 10.16
C ALA A 21 -2.07 -3.48 9.01
N LEU A 22 -1.51 -2.34 9.35
CA LEU A 22 -0.67 -1.51 8.48
C LEU A 22 0.45 -0.94 9.34
N GLY A 23 1.70 -1.12 8.93
CA GLY A 23 2.82 -0.64 9.72
C GLY A 23 4.16 -0.80 9.05
N VAL A 24 5.21 -0.63 9.86
CA VAL A 24 6.59 -0.86 9.45
C VAL A 24 7.27 -1.88 10.36
N ALA A 25 8.21 -2.61 9.79
CA ALA A 25 9.13 -3.48 10.50
C ALA A 25 10.58 -3.11 10.14
N ASP A 26 11.54 -3.47 10.99
CA ASP A 26 12.95 -3.33 10.65
C ASP A 26 13.39 -4.33 9.56
N LEU A 27 14.67 -4.29 9.17
CA LEU A 27 15.22 -5.21 8.16
C LEU A 27 15.20 -6.68 8.61
N GLY A 28 15.14 -6.95 9.91
CA GLY A 28 14.98 -8.29 10.47
C GLY A 28 13.53 -8.77 10.49
N GLY A 29 12.58 -7.92 10.14
CA GLY A 29 11.15 -8.22 10.18
C GLY A 29 10.51 -7.94 11.53
N GLN A 30 11.21 -7.38 12.51
CA GLN A 30 10.61 -7.08 13.81
C GLN A 30 9.67 -5.87 13.71
N PHE A 31 8.45 -6.02 14.23
CA PHE A 31 7.45 -4.95 14.19
C PHE A 31 7.91 -3.71 14.96
N ASN A 32 7.86 -2.55 14.32
CA ASN A 32 8.03 -1.28 15.01
C ASN A 32 6.71 -0.88 15.68
N GLN A 33 6.80 -0.28 16.86
CA GLN A 33 5.66 0.41 17.47
C GLN A 33 5.56 1.84 16.90
N PRO A 34 4.35 2.38 16.74
CA PRO A 34 4.19 3.80 16.42
C PRO A 34 4.72 4.65 17.59
N VAL A 35 5.36 5.77 17.27
CA VAL A 35 5.86 6.74 18.26
C VAL A 35 4.79 7.72 18.74
N GLY A 36 3.62 7.68 18.12
CA GLY A 36 2.46 8.52 18.46
C GLY A 36 1.38 8.44 17.38
N THR A 37 0.44 9.36 17.44
CA THR A 37 -0.57 9.58 16.39
C THR A 37 -0.53 11.02 15.92
N ASP A 38 -0.89 11.24 14.67
CA ASP A 38 -1.06 12.58 14.13
C ASP A 38 -2.45 13.18 14.49
N PRO A 39 -2.74 14.43 14.13
CA PRO A 39 -4.04 15.05 14.42
C PRO A 39 -5.25 14.35 13.80
N SER A 40 -5.05 13.55 12.76
CA SER A 40 -6.11 12.74 12.13
C SER A 40 -6.23 11.34 12.75
N GLY A 41 -5.48 11.05 13.81
CA GLY A 41 -5.49 9.76 14.50
C GLY A 41 -4.67 8.67 13.82
N ARG A 42 -3.84 9.01 12.82
CA ARG A 42 -3.01 8.04 12.10
C ARG A 42 -1.78 7.68 12.93
N PRO A 43 -1.42 6.39 13.06
CA PRO A 43 -0.19 6.01 13.74
C PRO A 43 1.03 6.56 13.00
N ILE A 44 1.97 7.15 13.75
CA ILE A 44 3.23 7.71 13.24
C ILE A 44 4.35 6.70 13.50
N PHE A 45 5.05 6.30 12.45
CA PHE A 45 6.27 5.49 12.53
C PHE A 45 7.47 6.37 12.17
N ALA A 46 8.33 6.64 13.16
CA ALA A 46 9.54 7.43 12.96
C ALA A 46 10.68 6.58 12.37
N ARG A 47 11.38 7.11 11.37
CA ARG A 47 12.53 6.49 10.71
C ARG A 47 13.76 7.39 10.89
N THR A 48 14.51 7.16 11.96
CA THR A 48 15.65 7.99 12.37
C THR A 48 17.01 7.50 11.87
N GLY A 49 17.05 6.50 11.00
CA GLY A 49 18.31 5.93 10.47
C GLY A 49 18.25 5.66 8.97
N GLU A 50 19.42 5.60 8.34
CA GLU A 50 19.61 5.33 6.90
C GLU A 50 19.33 3.86 6.52
N ALA A 51 19.16 2.97 7.51
CA ALA A 51 18.83 1.58 7.25
C ALA A 51 17.42 1.46 6.67
N GLY A 52 17.30 0.66 5.61
CA GLY A 52 16.02 0.30 5.01
C GLY A 52 15.04 -0.31 6.02
N PHE A 53 13.80 -0.48 5.61
CA PHE A 53 12.75 -1.06 6.45
C PHE A 53 11.69 -1.73 5.62
N ILE A 54 10.84 -2.51 6.26
CA ILE A 54 9.73 -3.17 5.59
C ILE A 54 8.47 -2.36 5.84
N VAL A 55 7.72 -2.04 4.78
CA VAL A 55 6.31 -1.65 4.90
C VAL A 55 5.48 -2.92 4.72
N PHE A 56 4.60 -3.19 5.68
CA PHE A 56 3.70 -4.34 5.61
C PHE A 56 2.23 -3.91 5.68
N VAL A 57 1.40 -4.67 4.97
CA VAL A 57 -0.06 -4.55 4.94
C VAL A 57 -0.62 -5.93 5.20
N GLU A 58 -1.60 -6.05 6.06
CA GLU A 58 -2.34 -7.30 6.24
C GLU A 58 -3.81 -7.11 5.96
N GLY A 59 -4.44 -8.16 5.43
CA GLY A 59 -5.84 -8.15 5.08
C GLY A 59 -6.55 -9.44 5.43
N ARG A 60 -7.87 -9.32 5.58
CA ARG A 60 -8.80 -10.46 5.65
C ARG A 60 -10.07 -10.16 4.83
N PRO A 61 -10.86 -11.18 4.44
CA PRO A 61 -12.15 -10.99 3.80
C PRO A 61 -13.06 -10.01 4.56
N GLY A 62 -13.78 -9.18 3.82
CA GLY A 62 -14.74 -8.23 4.36
C GLY A 62 -16.18 -8.69 4.20
N ALA A 63 -17.11 -7.74 4.04
CA ALA A 63 -18.54 -8.04 3.94
C ALA A 63 -18.91 -8.86 2.70
N SER A 64 -18.14 -8.78 1.61
CA SER A 64 -18.31 -9.62 0.42
C SER A 64 -18.01 -11.10 0.66
N GLN A 65 -17.28 -11.43 1.74
CA GLN A 65 -16.80 -12.77 2.08
C GLN A 65 -15.87 -13.40 1.03
N LEU A 66 -15.48 -12.67 0.00
CA LEU A 66 -14.52 -13.14 -0.99
C LEU A 66 -13.08 -13.04 -0.45
N PRO A 67 -12.18 -13.96 -0.82
CA PRO A 67 -10.77 -13.88 -0.48
C PRO A 67 -10.14 -12.56 -0.91
N VAL A 68 -9.19 -12.07 -0.11
CA VAL A 68 -8.33 -10.94 -0.49
C VAL A 68 -7.53 -11.34 -1.73
N SER A 69 -7.53 -10.50 -2.77
CA SER A 69 -6.74 -10.76 -3.96
C SER A 69 -5.26 -10.50 -3.68
N THR A 70 -4.38 -11.31 -4.29
CA THR A 70 -2.91 -11.18 -4.16
C THR A 70 -2.28 -10.41 -5.33
N VAL A 71 -3.09 -9.79 -6.20
CA VAL A 71 -2.60 -9.02 -7.35
C VAL A 71 -2.00 -7.69 -6.89
N VAL A 72 -0.67 -7.66 -6.85
CA VAL A 72 0.12 -6.46 -6.48
C VAL A 72 0.49 -5.58 -7.68
N PHE A 73 0.41 -6.13 -8.90
CA PHE A 73 0.69 -5.42 -10.14
C PHE A 73 -0.19 -5.94 -11.26
N ASN A 74 -0.78 -5.03 -12.04
CA ASN A 74 -1.58 -5.32 -13.20
C ASN A 74 -0.90 -4.75 -14.46
N PRO A 75 -0.33 -5.59 -15.34
CA PRO A 75 0.57 -5.15 -16.41
C PRO A 75 -0.13 -4.53 -17.63
N LYS A 76 -1.46 -4.36 -17.61
CA LYS A 76 -2.23 -3.83 -18.75
C LYS A 76 -2.00 -2.32 -18.92
N ARG A 77 -0.87 -1.97 -19.53
CA ARG A 77 -0.49 -0.58 -19.81
C ARG A 77 -1.55 0.16 -20.62
N GLY A 78 -1.83 1.40 -20.22
CA GLY A 78 -2.76 2.28 -20.93
C GLY A 78 -4.23 2.02 -20.66
N ASP A 79 -4.57 1.03 -19.82
CA ASP A 79 -5.93 0.83 -19.29
C ASP A 79 -6.05 1.53 -17.92
N PRO A 80 -6.78 2.66 -17.82
CA PRO A 80 -6.95 3.37 -16.55
C PRO A 80 -7.65 2.54 -15.47
N ALA A 81 -8.36 1.47 -15.82
CA ALA A 81 -9.01 0.59 -14.87
C ALA A 81 -8.13 -0.60 -14.44
N ALA A 82 -6.95 -0.76 -15.03
CA ALA A 82 -5.99 -1.82 -14.70
C ALA A 82 -5.23 -1.52 -13.41
N GLN A 83 -5.93 -1.21 -12.32
CA GLN A 83 -5.33 -1.05 -11.00
C GLN A 83 -4.95 -2.42 -10.42
N PRO A 84 -3.92 -2.48 -9.55
CA PRO A 84 -3.68 -3.64 -8.71
C PRO A 84 -4.78 -3.75 -7.64
N ASP A 85 -4.86 -4.91 -7.00
CA ASP A 85 -5.82 -5.16 -5.92
C ASP A 85 -5.25 -4.81 -4.54
N LEU A 86 -3.92 -4.87 -4.38
CA LEU A 86 -3.21 -4.10 -3.36
C LEU A 86 -3.03 -2.67 -3.87
N GLN A 87 -3.68 -1.71 -3.23
CA GLN A 87 -3.64 -0.31 -3.66
C GLN A 87 -2.98 0.54 -2.58
N VAL A 88 -1.71 0.92 -2.81
CA VAL A 88 -0.92 1.72 -1.88
C VAL A 88 -0.65 3.09 -2.50
N GLN A 89 -0.98 4.14 -1.76
CA GLN A 89 -0.72 5.53 -2.11
C GLN A 89 0.24 6.15 -1.10
N VAL A 90 1.08 7.06 -1.58
CA VAL A 90 1.97 7.89 -0.77
C VAL A 90 1.69 9.36 -1.06
N SER A 91 1.56 10.19 -0.03
CA SER A 91 1.24 11.62 -0.22
C SER A 91 2.40 12.44 -0.78
N ARG A 92 3.61 11.87 -0.82
CA ARG A 92 4.84 12.51 -1.29
C ARG A 92 5.63 11.48 -2.09
N ALA A 93 6.33 11.94 -3.12
CA ALA A 93 7.18 11.09 -3.94
C ALA A 93 8.22 10.35 -3.09
N LEU A 94 8.48 9.09 -3.43
CA LEU A 94 9.57 8.29 -2.89
C LEU A 94 10.76 8.36 -3.84
N GLY A 95 11.97 8.42 -3.31
CA GLY A 95 13.20 8.54 -4.10
C GLY A 95 13.18 9.76 -5.03
N ASP A 96 13.37 9.52 -6.33
CA ASP A 96 13.33 10.55 -7.37
C ASP A 96 11.90 10.88 -7.87
N GLY A 97 10.90 10.12 -7.42
CA GLY A 97 9.51 10.30 -7.85
C GLY A 97 9.23 9.91 -9.29
N SER A 98 10.02 9.01 -9.89
CA SER A 98 9.80 8.47 -11.23
C SER A 98 8.34 8.11 -11.49
N GLU A 99 7.81 8.48 -12.67
CA GLU A 99 6.47 8.05 -13.13
C GLU A 99 6.54 6.76 -13.96
N ALA A 100 7.72 6.16 -14.12
CA ALA A 100 7.89 4.97 -14.93
C ALA A 100 7.36 3.72 -14.19
N VAL A 101 6.22 3.19 -14.65
CA VAL A 101 5.57 2.05 -13.98
C VAL A 101 6.47 0.81 -13.93
N CYS A 102 6.68 0.35 -12.70
CA CYS A 102 7.41 -0.85 -12.33
C CYS A 102 8.87 -0.85 -12.81
N ASP A 103 9.52 0.31 -12.70
CA ASP A 103 10.97 0.49 -12.83
C ASP A 103 11.69 0.01 -11.55
N ALA A 104 11.41 -1.22 -11.12
CA ALA A 104 11.89 -1.79 -9.85
C ALA A 104 13.11 -2.72 -10.03
N THR A 105 13.71 -2.79 -11.22
CA THR A 105 14.80 -3.73 -11.53
C THR A 105 15.98 -3.02 -12.21
N TYR A 106 17.19 -3.35 -11.77
CA TYR A 106 18.42 -2.83 -12.38
C TYR A 106 18.49 -3.10 -13.89
N PRO A 107 19.03 -2.15 -14.68
CA PRO A 107 19.69 -0.90 -14.26
C PRO A 107 18.73 0.28 -14.04
N ASN A 108 17.44 0.13 -14.32
CA ASN A 108 16.48 1.24 -14.36
C ASN A 108 15.67 1.31 -13.07
N VAL A 109 16.32 1.35 -11.91
CA VAL A 109 15.60 1.45 -10.64
C VAL A 109 15.23 2.90 -10.36
N GLY A 110 13.94 3.22 -10.32
CA GLY A 110 13.42 4.54 -10.01
C GLY A 110 12.53 4.57 -8.76
N GLY A 111 12.15 5.78 -8.36
CA GLY A 111 11.23 6.05 -7.27
C GLY A 111 9.77 5.83 -7.63
N VAL A 112 8.89 6.43 -6.86
CA VAL A 112 7.42 6.31 -7.02
C VAL A 112 6.81 7.69 -6.86
N PRO A 113 5.85 8.11 -7.71
CA PRO A 113 5.28 9.43 -7.62
C PRO A 113 4.30 9.52 -6.45
N GLY A 114 4.19 10.71 -5.86
CA GLY A 114 3.17 10.98 -4.85
C GLY A 114 1.78 11.10 -5.47
N THR A 115 0.75 10.68 -4.74
CA THR A 115 -0.66 10.84 -5.16
C THR A 115 -1.48 11.55 -4.10
N LEU A 116 -2.66 12.04 -4.49
CA LEU A 116 -3.64 12.51 -3.52
C LEU A 116 -4.19 11.31 -2.73
N VAL A 117 -3.98 11.33 -1.41
CA VAL A 117 -4.37 10.23 -0.53
C VAL A 117 -5.89 10.08 -0.44
N GLY A 118 -6.37 8.84 -0.50
CA GLY A 118 -7.80 8.52 -0.39
C GLY A 118 -8.58 8.64 -1.71
N VAL A 119 -7.92 9.06 -2.80
CA VAL A 119 -8.54 9.21 -4.14
C VAL A 119 -8.00 8.11 -5.05
N PHE A 120 -8.81 7.07 -5.29
CA PHE A 120 -8.42 5.87 -6.03
C PHE A 120 -9.10 5.77 -7.41
N ASP A 121 -9.40 6.91 -8.02
CA ASP A 121 -10.11 6.95 -9.29
C ASP A 121 -9.35 6.19 -10.39
N PRO A 122 -10.05 5.47 -11.28
CA PRO A 122 -9.43 4.71 -12.37
C PRO A 122 -8.99 5.65 -13.50
N VAL A 123 -8.01 6.49 -13.22
CA VAL A 123 -7.37 7.42 -14.16
C VAL A 123 -5.90 7.04 -14.33
N PRO A 124 -5.28 7.27 -15.51
CA PRO A 124 -3.93 6.80 -15.79
C PRO A 124 -2.92 7.11 -14.69
N GLN A 125 -2.89 8.35 -14.21
CA GLN A 125 -1.92 8.82 -13.21
C GLN A 125 -2.03 8.06 -11.89
N VAL A 126 -3.25 7.82 -11.40
CA VAL A 126 -3.47 7.07 -10.15
C VAL A 126 -3.16 5.59 -10.37
N THR A 127 -3.64 5.02 -11.48
CA THR A 127 -3.44 3.61 -11.80
C THR A 127 -1.97 3.25 -11.99
N ASP A 128 -1.22 4.11 -12.68
CA ASP A 128 0.22 3.96 -12.89
C ASP A 128 0.97 4.04 -11.55
N ALA A 129 0.69 5.04 -10.71
CA ALA A 129 1.30 5.15 -9.38
C ALA A 129 0.98 3.97 -8.45
N LEU A 130 -0.26 3.47 -8.48
CA LEU A 130 -0.68 2.30 -7.70
C LEU A 130 0.06 1.03 -8.16
N ASN A 131 0.15 0.81 -9.47
CA ASN A 131 0.88 -0.32 -10.05
C ASN A 131 2.38 -0.23 -9.78
N ASP A 132 2.92 0.98 -9.85
CA ASP A 132 4.33 1.25 -9.66
C ASP A 132 4.76 0.90 -8.23
N LEU A 133 4.07 1.46 -7.22
CA LEU A 133 4.32 1.07 -5.84
C LEU A 133 3.97 -0.40 -5.57
N GLY A 134 2.84 -0.85 -6.09
CA GLY A 134 2.34 -2.21 -5.89
C GLY A 134 3.31 -3.28 -6.38
N CYS A 135 3.98 -3.09 -7.52
CA CYS A 135 4.89 -4.12 -8.05
C CYS A 135 6.15 -4.34 -7.20
N ARG A 136 6.42 -3.46 -6.23
CA ARG A 136 7.50 -3.60 -5.25
C ARG A 136 7.07 -4.42 -4.02
N PHE A 137 5.78 -4.73 -3.90
CA PHE A 137 5.26 -5.61 -2.87
C PHE A 137 5.29 -7.08 -3.30
N ARG A 138 5.41 -7.97 -2.33
CA ARG A 138 5.12 -9.40 -2.46
C ARG A 138 3.96 -9.76 -1.56
N ALA A 139 3.13 -10.69 -2.00
CA ALA A 139 2.03 -11.24 -1.21
C ALA A 139 2.44 -12.59 -0.60
N PHE A 140 2.07 -12.81 0.65
CA PHE A 140 2.25 -14.04 1.41
C PHE A 140 0.90 -14.47 1.95
N THR A 141 0.49 -15.70 1.68
CA THR A 141 -0.81 -16.26 2.10
C THR A 141 -0.70 -17.16 3.33
N GLU A 142 0.52 -17.55 3.71
CA GLU A 142 0.81 -18.31 4.91
C GLU A 142 1.68 -17.50 5.88
N PRO A 143 1.34 -17.43 7.19
CA PRO A 143 2.12 -16.72 8.19
C PRO A 143 3.59 -17.19 8.29
N ASP A 144 3.84 -18.48 8.05
CA ASP A 144 5.17 -19.09 8.10
C ASP A 144 6.10 -18.60 6.97
N PHE A 145 5.58 -17.85 5.99
CA PHE A 145 6.35 -17.19 4.95
C PHE A 145 6.25 -15.65 5.01
N ALA A 146 5.64 -15.09 6.07
CA ALA A 146 5.52 -13.66 6.27
C ALA A 146 6.88 -12.94 6.19
N CYS A 147 6.86 -11.63 5.93
CA CYS A 147 8.07 -10.81 5.98
C CYS A 147 8.34 -10.22 7.37
N THR A 148 7.39 -10.37 8.30
CA THR A 148 7.50 -9.90 9.67
C THR A 148 7.60 -11.04 10.66
N GLN A 149 8.10 -10.73 11.85
CA GLN A 149 8.38 -11.69 12.90
C GLN A 149 7.80 -11.24 14.25
N ASP A 150 7.42 -12.23 15.07
CA ASP A 150 7.07 -12.01 16.46
C ASP A 150 8.33 -11.80 17.34
N SER A 151 8.13 -11.59 18.64
CA SER A 151 9.21 -11.43 19.61
C SER A 151 10.10 -12.67 19.79
N GLY A 152 9.67 -13.83 19.30
CA GLY A 152 10.41 -15.08 19.27
C GLY A 152 11.18 -15.32 17.97
N ALA A 153 11.19 -14.34 17.05
CA ALA A 153 11.76 -14.44 15.71
C ALA A 153 11.06 -15.47 14.79
N ASN A 154 9.82 -15.86 15.11
CA ASN A 154 9.01 -16.67 14.20
C ASN A 154 8.35 -15.76 13.16
N LEU A 155 8.41 -16.15 11.88
CA LEU A 155 7.65 -15.48 10.83
C LEU A 155 6.16 -15.53 11.20
N SER A 156 5.51 -14.36 11.17
CA SER A 156 4.13 -14.23 11.61
C SER A 156 3.47 -12.99 11.05
N TYR A 157 2.15 -13.05 10.93
CA TYR A 157 1.32 -11.87 10.78
C TYR A 157 1.18 -11.14 12.12
N ARG A 158 1.09 -9.81 12.06
CA ARG A 158 0.81 -8.95 13.21
C ARG A 158 -0.56 -9.24 13.78
N ASN A 159 -1.55 -9.46 12.92
CA ASN A 159 -2.93 -9.71 13.33
C ASN A 159 -3.31 -11.17 13.03
N PRO A 160 -3.71 -11.96 14.05
CA PRO A 160 -4.00 -13.39 13.87
C PRO A 160 -5.24 -13.66 13.01
N SER A 161 -6.06 -12.64 12.72
CA SER A 161 -7.22 -12.76 11.83
C SER A 161 -6.91 -12.46 10.36
N SER A 162 -5.67 -12.06 10.05
CA SER A 162 -5.21 -11.80 8.68
C SER A 162 -5.13 -13.11 7.89
N THR A 163 -5.54 -13.07 6.63
CA THR A 163 -5.42 -14.20 5.69
C THR A 163 -4.33 -13.99 4.65
N VAL A 164 -3.80 -12.76 4.54
CA VAL A 164 -2.71 -12.40 3.63
C VAL A 164 -1.89 -11.27 4.24
N GLN A 165 -0.59 -11.27 3.95
CA GLN A 165 0.31 -10.15 4.20
C GLN A 165 0.97 -9.72 2.89
N PHE A 166 1.10 -8.41 2.69
CA PHE A 166 1.87 -7.81 1.62
C PHE A 166 3.05 -7.06 2.19
N CYS A 167 4.23 -7.20 1.58
CA CYS A 167 5.43 -6.56 2.06
C CYS A 167 6.27 -5.95 0.95
N ALA A 168 6.79 -4.75 1.19
CA ALA A 168 7.82 -4.13 0.37
C ALA A 168 9.02 -3.77 1.23
N LEU A 169 10.22 -4.06 0.73
CA LEU A 169 11.45 -3.55 1.29
C LEU A 169 11.66 -2.12 0.78
N ILE A 170 11.72 -1.16 1.69
CA ILE A 170 11.99 0.24 1.44
C ILE A 170 13.49 0.49 1.61
N HIS A 171 14.17 0.76 0.50
CA HIS A 171 15.58 1.13 0.45
C HIS A 171 15.87 1.89 -0.86
N ASP A 172 17.02 2.56 -0.93
CA ASP A 172 17.56 3.22 -2.12
C ASP A 172 16.52 4.09 -2.86
N ALA A 173 16.02 3.62 -3.99
CA ALA A 173 15.07 4.31 -4.86
C ALA A 173 13.70 4.54 -4.21
N LEU A 174 13.37 3.88 -3.11
CA LEU A 174 12.12 4.07 -2.37
C LEU A 174 12.25 4.93 -1.11
N THR A 175 13.38 5.62 -0.94
CA THR A 175 13.62 6.45 0.23
C THR A 175 12.48 7.46 0.46
N PHE A 176 11.93 7.45 1.68
CA PHE A 176 10.94 8.44 2.10
C PHE A 176 11.61 9.80 2.27
N PRO A 177 11.02 10.91 1.77
CA PRO A 177 11.61 12.23 1.90
C PRO A 177 11.50 12.76 3.35
N PRO A 178 12.41 13.65 3.80
CA PRO A 178 12.34 14.28 5.12
C PRO A 178 10.98 14.94 5.40
N GLY A 179 10.46 14.76 6.61
CA GLY A 179 9.11 15.15 7.05
C GLY A 179 8.11 13.99 7.08
N ASP A 180 6.82 14.34 7.05
CA ASP A 180 5.73 13.36 7.11
C ASP A 180 5.29 12.94 5.71
N THR A 181 5.17 11.64 5.50
CA THR A 181 4.54 11.04 4.32
C THR A 181 3.39 10.15 4.79
N ILE A 182 2.19 10.42 4.28
CA ILE A 182 1.00 9.63 4.57
C ILE A 182 0.99 8.44 3.61
N VAL A 183 0.92 7.24 4.15
CA VAL A 183 0.70 6.01 3.39
C VAL A 183 -0.77 5.64 3.54
N THR A 184 -1.49 5.53 2.42
CA THR A 184 -2.90 5.10 2.40
C THR A 184 -3.00 3.79 1.65
N VAL A 185 -3.63 2.80 2.26
CA VAL A 185 -3.78 1.46 1.69
C VAL A 185 -5.24 1.09 1.59
N ARG A 186 -5.62 0.54 0.44
CA ARG A 186 -6.90 -0.10 0.20
C ARG A 186 -6.65 -1.48 -0.41
N LEU A 187 -7.52 -2.43 -0.09
CA LEU A 187 -7.47 -3.79 -0.63
C LEU A 187 -8.73 -4.08 -1.46
N ARG A 188 -8.57 -4.91 -2.49
CA ARG A 188 -9.68 -5.48 -3.26
C ARG A 188 -9.70 -7.00 -3.11
N ASP A 189 -10.89 -7.56 -3.12
CA ASP A 189 -11.05 -9.02 -3.19
C ASP A 189 -10.95 -9.52 -4.63
N ILE A 190 -10.97 -10.83 -4.82
CA ILE A 190 -10.93 -11.48 -6.14
C ILE A 190 -12.12 -11.13 -7.05
N GLY A 191 -13.19 -10.56 -6.51
CA GLY A 191 -14.34 -10.03 -7.27
C GLY A 191 -14.20 -8.55 -7.63
N GLY A 192 -13.09 -7.91 -7.22
CA GLY A 192 -12.82 -6.51 -7.44
C GLY A 192 -13.54 -5.56 -6.47
N ASN A 193 -14.22 -6.06 -5.42
CA ASN A 193 -14.85 -5.20 -4.43
C ASN A 193 -13.77 -4.55 -3.55
N ALA A 194 -13.85 -3.24 -3.37
CA ALA A 194 -12.91 -2.48 -2.58
C ALA A 194 -13.33 -2.41 -1.09
N GLY A 195 -12.33 -2.49 -0.21
CA GLY A 195 -12.50 -2.23 1.23
C GLY A 195 -12.35 -0.76 1.61
N ALA A 196 -12.55 -0.46 2.90
CA ALA A 196 -12.23 0.84 3.46
C ALA A 196 -10.70 1.06 3.50
N PRO A 197 -10.21 2.27 3.19
CA PRO A 197 -8.78 2.56 3.26
C PRO A 197 -8.31 2.64 4.72
N ALA A 198 -7.08 2.19 4.97
CA ALA A 198 -6.34 2.40 6.22
C ALA A 198 -5.15 3.34 5.96
N GLN A 199 -4.71 4.05 7.00
CA GLN A 199 -3.65 5.04 6.87
C GLN A 199 -2.62 4.95 8.00
N MET A 200 -1.38 5.27 7.67
CA MET A 200 -0.30 5.54 8.61
C MET A 200 0.52 6.74 8.16
N VAL A 201 1.35 7.27 9.05
CA VAL A 201 2.35 8.29 8.74
C VAL A 201 3.74 7.68 8.91
N VAL A 202 4.59 7.85 7.91
CA VAL A 202 6.04 7.61 8.03
C VAL A 202 6.71 8.97 8.20
N ARG A 203 7.40 9.16 9.31
CA ARG A 203 8.11 10.41 9.64
C ARG A 203 9.61 10.19 9.52
N VAL A 204 10.24 10.93 8.61
CA VAL A 204 11.69 11.00 8.47
C VAL A 204 12.15 12.35 9.05
N PRO A 205 13.09 12.38 10.02
CA PRO A 205 13.63 13.62 10.57
C PRO A 205 14.27 14.56 9.54
#